data_AF-A0AAJ7XJQ1-F1
#
_entry.id   AF-A0AAJ7XJQ1-F1
#
_cell.length_a   1.000
_cell.length_b   1.000
_cell.length_c   1.000
_cell.angle_alpha   90.00
_cell.angle_beta   90.00
_cell.angle_gamma   90.00
#
_symmetry.space_group_name_H-M   'P 1'
#
loop_
_entity.id
_entity.type
_entity.pdbx_description
1 polymer ?
#
loop_
_entity_poly.entity_id
_entity_poly.type
_entity_poly.pdbx_seq_one_letter_code
_entity_poly.pdbx_strand_id
1 'polypeptide(L)'
;MSAGSASYRILLLLLLLGYSTTSSAEPCGSSEGLTEATGILLNVLRRAESAAGGAADDAADDAATDDAADDAGGDAGGDAGGGHVAGGRCQSLFTCPSPLIQLGLSLAQAGETCWRDGSGAGDADLRRRHKALRDALPGVVVSERGRPGLLALLLLWLRSAGERVTSGVRVGREKVDVGSSLRRAVDTERKWLRRHACPLSSFYALSLSALSLCVSDLPVDPDVASILVDASWEDFQRCPGDKHSTMSMCSLALSCVSSRPAARSGLSPKLAADVELAARGLLRRLQAAEAEASEPATSVYGSAVAMQALTAGQRLLDLSPHGWDCAASERRLVAATLAGRFGNPAAAAHGLLALSGRSLYDAAAASPCGRHHGRHHGHSGGHGGGHGGGHGGGHGGGHGGGHGGGHGGGHGGGHGGGHGGGHGGPLDTHLVRRGGAPGDGEEVEAEKRSAGEPLARGEAGRLGAAGAPVSDVVSEEYRVSDAVSVEYRVSDAVSGRLQRAVRVRVPPGSSVLRVMEAAEEEDAERFRFVSVPTIWGPFITSVAGLPADPALGTYWRVLGPSGIPTDQGVGDVIVTDGDVITLQLYSSASASLVGGAAGGGW
;
A
#
# COMPACT_ATOMS: atom_id res chain seq x y z
N MET A 1 -24.03 39.88 54.71
CA MET A 1 -23.29 40.29 53.48
C MET A 1 -21.86 39.74 53.58
N SER A 2 -21.18 39.51 52.47
CA SER A 2 -19.86 38.81 52.37
C SER A 2 -19.87 37.29 52.57
N ALA A 3 -19.92 36.55 51.46
CA ALA A 3 -19.48 35.14 51.33
C ALA A 3 -19.39 34.69 49.85
N GLY A 4 -20.02 35.39 48.89
CA GLY A 4 -20.14 34.94 47.49
C GLY A 4 -19.04 35.37 46.51
N SER A 5 -18.01 36.11 46.94
CA SER A 5 -17.05 36.75 46.01
C SER A 5 -15.80 35.93 45.69
N ALA A 6 -15.50 34.86 46.44
CA ALA A 6 -14.26 34.09 46.26
C ALA A 6 -14.36 33.04 45.15
N SER A 7 -15.42 32.22 45.15
CA SER A 7 -15.58 31.12 44.20
C SER A 7 -15.68 31.57 42.74
N TYR A 8 -16.32 32.72 42.48
CA TYR A 8 -16.42 33.28 41.13
C TYR A 8 -15.06 33.76 40.59
N ARG A 9 -14.15 34.24 41.45
CA ARG A 9 -12.80 34.65 41.02
C ARG A 9 -11.91 33.46 40.69
N ILE A 10 -12.08 32.33 41.39
CA ILE A 10 -11.36 31.10 41.06
C ILE A 10 -11.90 30.49 39.76
N LEU A 11 -13.23 30.47 39.55
CA LEU A 11 -13.80 30.00 38.27
C LEU A 11 -13.38 30.88 37.09
N LEU A 12 -13.37 32.21 37.27
CA LEU A 12 -12.90 33.15 36.23
C LEU A 12 -11.40 33.04 36.00
N LEU A 13 -10.59 32.80 37.04
CA LEU A 13 -9.16 32.52 36.89
C LEU A 13 -8.90 31.17 36.22
N LEU A 14 -9.72 30.14 36.41
CA LEU A 14 -9.59 28.88 35.67
C LEU A 14 -10.07 28.98 34.22
N LEU A 15 -11.01 29.88 33.91
CA LEU A 15 -11.38 30.22 32.53
C LEU A 15 -10.34 31.11 31.83
N LEU A 16 -9.64 31.99 32.56
CA LEU A 16 -8.56 32.85 32.03
C LEU A 16 -7.17 32.19 32.04
N LEU A 17 -6.95 31.21 32.93
CA LEU A 17 -5.90 30.20 32.85
C LEU A 17 -6.37 28.96 32.08
N GLY A 18 -7.43 29.10 31.28
CA GLY A 18 -7.69 28.18 30.18
C GLY A 18 -6.43 28.17 29.35
N TYR A 19 -5.69 27.05 29.44
CA TYR A 19 -4.41 26.88 28.76
C TYR A 19 -4.66 27.15 27.29
N SER A 20 -4.20 28.33 26.84
CA SER A 20 -4.04 28.61 25.43
C SER A 20 -2.82 27.85 24.97
N THR A 21 -2.94 26.52 24.94
CA THR A 21 -2.43 25.75 23.83
C THR A 21 -3.20 26.22 22.60
N THR A 22 -2.88 27.42 22.13
CA THR A 22 -2.72 27.63 20.71
C THR A 22 -1.66 26.63 20.29
N SER A 23 -2.09 25.40 20.04
CA SER A 23 -1.29 24.42 19.32
C SER A 23 -1.09 25.06 17.97
N SER A 24 0.05 25.74 17.82
CA SER A 24 0.57 26.11 16.52
C SER A 24 0.78 24.78 15.82
N ALA A 25 -0.19 24.39 14.98
CA ALA A 25 -0.21 23.10 14.32
C ALA A 25 1.19 22.83 13.76
N GLU A 26 1.86 21.83 14.33
CA GLU A 26 3.24 21.57 13.97
C GLU A 26 3.31 21.20 12.48
N PRO A 27 4.34 21.66 11.76
CA PRO A 27 4.47 21.30 10.36
C PRO A 27 4.66 19.78 10.25
N CYS A 28 3.85 19.14 9.43
CA CYS A 28 4.08 17.74 9.03
C CYS A 28 5.50 17.55 8.50
N GLY A 29 6.07 16.37 8.74
CA GLY A 29 7.47 16.03 8.47
C GLY A 29 8.40 16.24 9.66
N SER A 30 7.88 16.38 10.89
CA SER A 30 8.67 16.68 12.09
C SER A 30 8.41 15.76 13.29
N SER A 31 7.51 14.78 13.18
CA SER A 31 7.23 13.86 14.29
C SER A 31 8.41 12.96 14.64
N GLU A 32 8.63 12.75 15.95
CA GLU A 32 9.54 11.73 16.45
C GLU A 32 9.16 10.34 15.89
N GLY A 33 10.16 9.53 15.53
CA GLY A 33 9.95 8.21 14.93
C GLY A 33 9.59 8.20 13.43
N LEU A 34 9.41 9.35 12.76
CA LEU A 34 9.02 9.41 11.34
C LEU A 34 10.00 8.68 10.40
N THR A 35 11.31 8.87 10.60
CA THR A 35 12.36 8.19 9.81
C THR A 35 12.38 6.68 10.03
N GLU A 36 12.09 6.23 11.26
CA GLU A 36 12.01 4.79 11.58
C GLU A 36 10.76 4.16 10.96
N ALA A 37 9.60 4.80 11.13
CA ALA A 37 8.34 4.36 10.54
C ALA A 37 8.42 4.26 9.00
N THR A 38 8.92 5.30 8.33
CA THR A 38 9.13 5.26 6.87
C THR A 38 10.11 4.16 6.45
N GLY A 39 11.16 3.90 7.23
CA GLY A 39 12.07 2.77 7.05
C GLY A 39 11.39 1.39 7.18
N ILE A 40 10.53 1.21 8.18
CA ILE A 40 9.73 -0.01 8.37
C ILE A 40 8.83 -0.25 7.16
N LEU A 41 8.08 0.77 6.71
CA LEU A 41 7.18 0.66 5.57
C LEU A 41 7.93 0.33 4.27
N LEU A 42 9.06 0.98 4.02
CA LEU A 42 9.94 0.63 2.88
C LEU A 42 10.39 -0.83 2.92
N ASN A 43 10.66 -1.38 4.10
CA ASN A 43 11.05 -2.78 4.25
C ASN A 43 9.88 -3.75 4.03
N VAL A 44 8.66 -3.43 4.49
CA VAL A 44 7.44 -4.20 4.18
C VAL A 44 7.22 -4.27 2.67
N LEU A 45 7.28 -3.12 1.98
CA LEU A 45 7.10 -3.04 0.53
C LEU A 45 8.15 -3.85 -0.24
N ARG A 46 9.43 -3.74 0.13
CA ARG A 46 10.52 -4.51 -0.49
C ARG A 46 10.37 -6.02 -0.30
N ARG A 47 9.94 -6.47 0.88
CA ARG A 47 9.74 -7.91 1.18
C ARG A 47 8.59 -8.52 0.39
N ALA A 48 7.44 -7.84 0.34
CA ALA A 48 6.28 -8.29 -0.44
C ALA A 48 6.62 -8.48 -1.92
N GLU A 49 7.40 -7.53 -2.45
CA GLU A 49 7.91 -7.55 -3.81
C GLU A 49 8.96 -8.66 -4.05
N SER A 50 9.82 -8.99 -3.09
CA SER A 50 10.72 -10.16 -3.23
C SER A 50 9.96 -11.50 -3.29
N ALA A 51 8.87 -11.66 -2.53
CA ALA A 51 8.05 -12.88 -2.56
C ALA A 51 7.34 -13.06 -3.92
N ALA A 52 6.90 -11.98 -4.55
CA ALA A 52 6.33 -12.00 -5.89
C ALA A 52 7.36 -12.28 -7.01
N GLY A 53 8.66 -12.13 -6.71
CA GLY A 53 9.76 -12.45 -7.65
C GLY A 53 10.14 -13.92 -7.64
N GLY A 54 10.39 -14.50 -6.45
CA GLY A 54 10.84 -15.89 -6.31
C GLY A 54 9.88 -16.90 -6.94
N ALA A 55 8.57 -16.71 -6.76
CA ALA A 55 7.55 -17.57 -7.36
C ALA A 55 7.52 -17.61 -8.91
N ALA A 56 8.21 -16.68 -9.59
CA ALA A 56 8.39 -16.71 -11.05
C ALA A 56 9.68 -17.40 -11.49
N ASP A 57 10.68 -17.47 -10.61
CA ASP A 57 11.97 -18.15 -10.83
C ASP A 57 11.88 -19.63 -10.42
N ASP A 58 11.29 -19.95 -9.26
CA ASP A 58 11.08 -21.34 -8.78
C ASP A 58 10.24 -22.17 -9.77
N ALA A 59 9.23 -21.55 -10.38
CA ALA A 59 8.40 -22.17 -11.42
C ALA A 59 9.13 -22.42 -12.76
N ALA A 60 10.38 -21.99 -12.91
CA ALA A 60 11.23 -22.32 -14.05
C ALA A 60 12.12 -23.54 -13.78
N ASP A 61 12.48 -23.80 -12.52
CA ASP A 61 13.30 -24.97 -12.13
C ASP A 61 12.44 -26.25 -12.05
N ASP A 62 11.21 -26.18 -11.51
CA ASP A 62 10.27 -27.32 -11.50
C ASP A 62 9.84 -27.78 -12.92
N ALA A 63 10.02 -26.92 -13.93
CA ALA A 63 9.76 -27.25 -15.33
C ALA A 63 10.95 -27.92 -16.05
N ALA A 64 12.07 -28.14 -15.35
CA ALA A 64 13.30 -28.69 -15.91
C ALA A 64 13.58 -30.16 -15.53
N THR A 65 12.69 -30.81 -14.75
CA THR A 65 12.89 -32.19 -14.26
C THR A 65 11.67 -33.08 -14.43
N ASP A 66 11.23 -33.31 -15.67
CA ASP A 66 10.51 -34.53 -16.08
C ASP A 66 10.44 -34.60 -17.62
N ASP A 67 11.49 -35.18 -18.25
CA ASP A 67 11.41 -35.76 -19.61
C ASP A 67 12.67 -36.61 -19.87
N ALA A 68 12.64 -37.87 -19.43
CA ALA A 68 13.64 -38.89 -19.77
C ALA A 68 12.99 -40.28 -19.92
N ALA A 69 13.16 -40.90 -21.10
CA ALA A 69 12.56 -42.15 -21.59
C ALA A 69 11.05 -42.02 -21.97
N ASP A 70 10.62 -42.26 -23.21
CA ASP A 70 10.88 -43.47 -23.99
C ASP A 70 11.02 -43.26 -25.52
N ASP A 71 11.56 -44.30 -26.18
CA ASP A 71 12.05 -44.31 -27.57
C ASP A 71 11.08 -45.01 -28.53
N ALA A 72 10.65 -44.37 -29.64
CA ALA A 72 10.07 -45.04 -30.83
C ALA A 72 9.99 -44.13 -32.07
N GLY A 73 10.79 -44.43 -33.08
CA GLY A 73 11.05 -43.61 -34.28
C GLY A 73 9.89 -43.19 -35.20
N GLY A 74 10.14 -42.12 -35.96
CA GLY A 74 9.31 -41.61 -37.06
C GLY A 74 10.00 -40.47 -37.81
N ASP A 75 10.43 -40.70 -39.05
CA ASP A 75 11.27 -39.80 -39.86
C ASP A 75 10.43 -38.86 -40.76
N ALA A 76 10.63 -37.54 -40.67
CA ALA A 76 10.34 -36.53 -41.71
C ALA A 76 10.76 -35.10 -41.25
N GLY A 77 11.75 -34.49 -41.91
CA GLY A 77 12.25 -33.14 -41.57
C GLY A 77 11.42 -31.96 -42.11
N GLY A 78 11.54 -30.78 -41.49
CA GLY A 78 10.72 -29.61 -41.85
C GLY A 78 11.05 -28.26 -41.19
N ASP A 79 12.32 -27.84 -41.26
CA ASP A 79 12.84 -26.46 -41.07
C ASP A 79 12.74 -25.77 -39.69
N ALA A 80 13.71 -24.90 -39.41
CA ALA A 80 14.01 -24.37 -38.06
C ALA A 80 13.64 -22.88 -37.91
N GLY A 81 12.82 -22.57 -36.90
CA GLY A 81 12.48 -21.22 -36.47
C GLY A 81 12.69 -21.03 -34.96
N GLY A 82 13.95 -20.93 -34.53
CA GLY A 82 14.31 -20.82 -33.10
C GLY A 82 13.73 -19.58 -32.42
N GLY A 83 13.05 -19.78 -31.28
CA GLY A 83 12.25 -18.74 -30.62
C GLY A 83 12.13 -18.87 -29.10
N HIS A 84 13.28 -18.93 -28.40
CA HIS A 84 13.47 -18.66 -26.96
C HIS A 84 12.45 -19.25 -25.95
N VAL A 85 12.89 -20.33 -25.30
CA VAL A 85 12.69 -20.73 -23.89
C VAL A 85 11.58 -20.00 -23.10
N ALA A 86 10.63 -20.79 -22.63
CA ALA A 86 9.63 -20.35 -21.66
C ALA A 86 10.27 -20.12 -20.28
N GLY A 87 10.07 -18.92 -19.72
CA GLY A 87 10.10 -18.67 -18.28
C GLY A 87 8.73 -18.13 -17.86
N GLY A 88 8.35 -18.33 -16.59
CA GLY A 88 7.02 -18.02 -16.07
C GLY A 88 6.62 -16.54 -16.19
N ARG A 89 6.06 -16.14 -17.34
CA ARG A 89 5.63 -14.75 -17.56
C ARG A 89 4.45 -14.39 -16.65
N CYS A 90 4.59 -13.30 -15.89
CA CYS A 90 3.45 -12.64 -15.25
C CYS A 90 2.30 -12.43 -16.25
N GLN A 91 1.08 -12.79 -15.83
CA GLN A 91 -0.14 -12.68 -16.65
C GLN A 91 -1.30 -11.96 -15.94
N SER A 92 -1.22 -11.74 -14.62
CA SER A 92 -2.22 -11.02 -13.84
C SER A 92 -1.57 -10.13 -12.78
N LEU A 93 -2.30 -9.18 -12.20
CA LEU A 93 -1.76 -8.35 -11.12
C LEU A 93 -1.46 -9.09 -9.81
N PHE A 94 -1.86 -10.35 -9.68
CA PHE A 94 -1.51 -11.19 -8.53
C PHE A 94 -0.23 -12.01 -8.75
N THR A 95 0.21 -12.15 -10.01
CA THR A 95 1.47 -12.78 -10.40
C THR A 95 2.49 -11.77 -10.94
N CYS A 96 2.24 -10.48 -10.69
CA CYS A 96 3.11 -9.36 -11.04
C CYS A 96 3.49 -8.55 -9.80
N PRO A 97 4.61 -7.81 -9.86
CA PRO A 97 4.83 -6.63 -9.03
C PRO A 97 3.59 -5.73 -8.95
N SER A 98 3.22 -5.31 -7.74
CA SER A 98 1.97 -4.57 -7.52
C SER A 98 2.11 -3.10 -7.94
N PRO A 99 1.20 -2.55 -8.77
CA PRO A 99 1.28 -1.15 -9.19
C PRO A 99 1.16 -0.18 -8.01
N LEU A 100 0.41 -0.54 -6.95
CA LEU A 100 0.30 0.27 -5.73
C LEU A 100 1.61 0.26 -4.91
N ILE A 101 2.27 -0.91 -4.78
CA ILE A 101 3.56 -1.02 -4.08
C ILE A 101 4.63 -0.23 -4.85
N GLN A 102 4.70 -0.41 -6.18
CA GLN A 102 5.61 0.35 -7.01
C GLN A 102 5.33 1.86 -6.92
N LEU A 103 4.07 2.31 -6.93
CA LEU A 103 3.70 3.71 -6.70
C LEU A 103 4.22 4.24 -5.36
N GLY A 104 4.00 3.50 -4.26
CA GLY A 104 4.47 3.87 -2.93
C GLY A 104 5.99 4.03 -2.88
N LEU A 105 6.74 3.04 -3.38
CA LEU A 105 8.19 3.09 -3.47
C LEU A 105 8.69 4.29 -4.30
N SER A 106 8.07 4.51 -5.47
CA SER A 106 8.53 5.51 -6.44
C SER A 106 8.26 6.95 -5.99
N LEU A 107 7.09 7.20 -5.39
CA LEU A 107 6.70 8.54 -4.94
C LEU A 107 7.39 8.95 -3.64
N ALA A 108 7.66 8.00 -2.74
CA ALA A 108 8.46 8.25 -1.55
C ALA A 108 9.93 8.58 -1.91
N GLN A 109 10.51 7.87 -2.89
CA GLN A 109 11.91 8.04 -3.31
C GLN A 109 12.12 9.19 -4.32
N ALA A 110 11.07 9.93 -4.69
CA ALA A 110 11.06 10.95 -5.76
C ALA A 110 11.89 12.23 -5.47
N GLY A 111 12.80 12.20 -4.50
CA GLY A 111 13.79 13.24 -4.23
C GLY A 111 15.26 12.80 -4.34
N GLU A 112 15.55 11.49 -4.34
CA GLU A 112 16.92 10.98 -4.17
C GLU A 112 17.44 10.15 -5.36
N THR A 113 16.57 9.41 -6.06
CA THR A 113 17.00 8.53 -7.17
C THR A 113 16.11 8.67 -8.40
N CYS A 114 16.75 9.05 -9.51
CA CYS A 114 16.15 9.06 -10.83
C CYS A 114 16.06 7.64 -11.42
N TRP A 115 14.85 7.20 -11.83
CA TRP A 115 14.60 5.95 -12.57
C TRP A 115 15.59 5.65 -13.72
N ARG A 116 16.20 6.68 -14.29
CA ARG A 116 17.03 6.64 -15.50
C ARG A 116 18.55 6.67 -15.25
N ASP A 117 19.01 7.16 -14.11
CA ASP A 117 20.42 7.58 -13.94
C ASP A 117 21.31 6.55 -13.23
N GLY A 118 20.77 5.38 -12.87
CA GLY A 118 21.57 4.16 -12.67
C GLY A 118 22.42 4.08 -11.40
N SER A 119 22.44 5.11 -10.55
CA SER A 119 23.46 5.31 -9.51
C SER A 119 23.17 4.66 -8.15
N GLY A 120 22.12 3.84 -8.02
CA GLY A 120 21.77 3.17 -6.76
C GLY A 120 21.42 1.69 -6.91
N ALA A 121 21.84 0.86 -5.96
CA ALA A 121 21.53 -0.57 -5.95
C ALA A 121 20.02 -0.86 -5.79
N GLY A 122 19.30 -0.07 -4.98
CA GLY A 122 17.83 -0.18 -4.84
C GLY A 122 17.05 0.24 -6.10
N ASP A 123 17.65 1.10 -6.91
CA ASP A 123 17.07 1.63 -8.16
C ASP A 123 17.21 0.60 -9.32
N ALA A 124 18.21 -0.30 -9.27
CA ALA A 124 18.29 -1.43 -10.19
C ALA A 124 17.14 -2.45 -10.02
N ASP A 125 16.73 -2.74 -8.78
CA ASP A 125 15.64 -3.69 -8.51
C ASP A 125 14.27 -3.11 -8.87
N LEU A 126 14.01 -1.86 -8.49
CA LEU A 126 12.78 -1.15 -8.86
C LEU A 126 12.64 -1.04 -10.40
N ARG A 127 13.75 -0.78 -11.13
CA ARG A 127 13.77 -0.84 -12.61
C ARG A 127 13.41 -2.22 -13.17
N ARG A 128 13.96 -3.31 -12.61
CA ARG A 128 13.64 -4.68 -13.07
C ARG A 128 12.14 -4.96 -12.92
N ARG A 129 11.56 -4.62 -11.76
CA ARG A 129 10.11 -4.73 -11.47
C ARG A 129 9.26 -3.89 -12.40
N HIS A 130 9.67 -2.65 -12.65
CA HIS A 130 9.00 -1.78 -13.61
C HIS A 130 9.00 -2.40 -15.00
N LYS A 131 10.15 -2.90 -15.48
CA LYS A 131 10.26 -3.59 -16.77
C LYS A 131 9.36 -4.83 -16.84
N ALA A 132 9.37 -5.68 -15.80
CA ALA A 132 8.54 -6.89 -15.75
C ALA A 132 7.04 -6.58 -15.87
N LEU A 133 6.53 -5.62 -15.07
CA LEU A 133 5.13 -5.19 -15.14
C LEU A 133 4.81 -4.50 -16.48
N ARG A 134 5.76 -3.76 -17.06
CA ARG A 134 5.60 -3.13 -18.39
C ARG A 134 5.49 -4.16 -19.49
N ASP A 135 6.33 -5.19 -19.48
CA ASP A 135 6.36 -6.23 -20.51
C ASP A 135 5.11 -7.12 -20.42
N ALA A 136 4.58 -7.35 -19.20
CA ALA A 136 3.33 -8.06 -18.95
C ALA A 136 2.04 -7.24 -19.24
N LEU A 137 2.16 -5.92 -19.44
CA LEU A 137 1.04 -4.98 -19.53
C LEU A 137 -0.06 -5.38 -20.55
N PRO A 138 0.22 -5.93 -21.76
CA PRO A 138 -0.83 -6.34 -22.69
C PRO A 138 -1.76 -7.42 -22.10
N GLY A 139 -1.19 -8.47 -21.50
CA GLY A 139 -1.94 -9.56 -20.88
C GLY A 139 -2.69 -9.10 -19.63
N VAL A 140 -2.01 -8.34 -18.77
CA VAL A 140 -2.61 -7.78 -17.54
C VAL A 140 -3.82 -6.89 -17.85
N VAL A 141 -3.75 -6.01 -18.86
CA VAL A 141 -4.88 -5.13 -19.21
C VAL A 141 -6.08 -5.88 -19.80
N VAL A 142 -5.85 -7.07 -20.38
CA VAL A 142 -6.93 -7.97 -20.81
C VAL A 142 -7.55 -8.69 -19.61
N SER A 143 -6.72 -9.23 -18.71
CA SER A 143 -7.14 -9.90 -17.47
C SER A 143 -7.99 -8.97 -16.57
N GLU A 144 -7.51 -7.75 -16.34
CA GLU A 144 -8.15 -6.79 -15.44
C GLU A 144 -9.23 -5.92 -16.12
N ARG A 145 -9.66 -6.26 -17.35
CA ARG A 145 -10.55 -5.42 -18.19
C ARG A 145 -11.87 -4.99 -17.52
N GLY A 146 -12.38 -5.78 -16.56
CA GLY A 146 -13.59 -5.49 -15.79
C GLY A 146 -13.36 -4.86 -14.41
N ARG A 147 -12.12 -4.55 -14.03
CA ARG A 147 -11.74 -4.16 -12.66
C ARG A 147 -11.22 -2.72 -12.62
N PRO A 148 -12.11 -1.72 -12.46
CA PRO A 148 -11.75 -0.31 -12.66
C PRO A 148 -10.66 0.17 -11.69
N GLY A 149 -10.72 -0.21 -10.40
CA GLY A 149 -9.68 0.16 -9.42
C GLY A 149 -8.28 -0.34 -9.76
N LEU A 150 -8.15 -1.54 -10.33
CA LEU A 150 -6.84 -2.11 -10.72
C LEU A 150 -6.30 -1.46 -12.00
N LEU A 151 -7.15 -1.21 -12.99
CA LEU A 151 -6.81 -0.44 -14.19
C LEU A 151 -6.42 1.02 -13.83
N ALA A 152 -7.05 1.60 -12.80
CA ALA A 152 -6.71 2.92 -12.29
C ALA A 152 -5.33 2.96 -11.63
N LEU A 153 -4.96 1.96 -10.83
CA LEU A 153 -3.62 1.82 -10.26
C LEU A 153 -2.54 1.62 -11.34
N LEU A 154 -2.78 0.76 -12.33
CA LEU A 154 -1.89 0.59 -13.49
C LEU A 154 -1.66 1.91 -14.23
N LEU A 155 -2.71 2.68 -14.45
CA LEU A 155 -2.63 3.95 -15.14
C LEU A 155 -1.87 5.02 -14.31
N LEU A 156 -2.08 5.08 -12.98
CA LEU A 156 -1.29 5.92 -12.08
C LEU A 156 0.19 5.51 -12.05
N TRP A 157 0.48 4.21 -11.99
CA TRP A 157 1.84 3.68 -12.01
C TRP A 157 2.58 4.09 -13.30
N LEU A 158 1.94 3.92 -14.48
CA LEU A 158 2.48 4.39 -15.75
C LEU A 158 2.75 5.91 -15.74
N ARG A 159 1.86 6.72 -15.17
CA ARG A 159 2.09 8.16 -15.00
C ARG A 159 3.32 8.44 -14.14
N SER A 160 3.48 7.74 -13.02
CA SER A 160 4.60 7.93 -12.09
C SER A 160 5.97 7.53 -12.66
N ALA A 161 5.98 6.65 -13.66
CA ALA A 161 7.17 6.31 -14.44
C ALA A 161 7.44 7.29 -15.60
N GLY A 162 6.61 8.33 -15.77
CA GLY A 162 6.73 9.33 -16.82
C GLY A 162 6.20 8.92 -18.20
N GLU A 163 5.40 7.84 -18.29
CA GLU A 163 4.84 7.41 -19.57
C GLU A 163 3.76 8.36 -20.11
N ARG A 164 3.72 8.49 -21.44
CA ARG A 164 2.68 9.26 -22.15
C ARG A 164 1.44 8.38 -22.40
N VAL A 165 0.65 8.21 -21.35
CA VAL A 165 -0.54 7.33 -21.36
C VAL A 165 -1.69 7.86 -22.24
N THR A 166 -1.74 9.17 -22.53
CA THR A 166 -2.83 9.80 -23.31
C THR A 166 -2.97 9.23 -24.72
N SER A 167 -1.87 8.78 -25.32
CA SER A 167 -1.86 8.12 -26.62
C SER A 167 -1.83 6.60 -26.55
N GLY A 168 -1.88 5.99 -25.36
CA GLY A 168 -1.51 4.59 -25.11
C GLY A 168 0.02 4.37 -25.09
N VAL A 169 0.44 3.32 -24.40
CA VAL A 169 1.85 2.94 -24.17
C VAL A 169 2.28 1.88 -25.20
N ARG A 170 3.50 1.99 -25.71
CA ARG A 170 4.09 0.93 -26.56
C ARG A 170 4.84 -0.10 -25.72
N VAL A 171 4.55 -1.37 -25.98
CA VAL A 171 5.20 -2.55 -25.39
C VAL A 171 5.55 -3.49 -26.54
N GLY A 172 6.84 -3.63 -26.84
CA GLY A 172 7.30 -4.30 -28.06
C GLY A 172 6.68 -3.68 -29.33
N ARG A 173 5.93 -4.50 -30.09
CA ARG A 173 5.17 -4.07 -31.28
C ARG A 173 3.73 -3.64 -30.96
N GLU A 174 3.25 -3.90 -29.75
CA GLU A 174 1.88 -3.65 -29.33
C GLU A 174 1.69 -2.24 -28.77
N LYS A 175 0.44 -1.78 -28.82
CA LYS A 175 0.01 -0.47 -28.32
C LYS A 175 -1.12 -0.67 -27.31
N VAL A 176 -0.81 -0.54 -26.03
CA VAL A 176 -1.73 -0.78 -24.92
C VAL A 176 -2.33 0.54 -24.43
N ASP A 177 -3.66 0.67 -24.51
CA ASP A 177 -4.40 1.84 -24.01
C ASP A 177 -5.16 1.50 -22.73
N VAL A 178 -4.45 1.60 -21.60
CA VAL A 178 -5.00 1.41 -20.25
C VAL A 178 -6.13 2.40 -19.97
N GLY A 179 -6.00 3.65 -20.44
CA GLY A 179 -7.02 4.69 -20.25
C GLY A 179 -8.35 4.36 -20.92
N SER A 180 -8.33 3.77 -22.13
CA SER A 180 -9.55 3.28 -22.78
C SER A 180 -10.11 2.02 -22.14
N SER A 181 -9.30 1.13 -21.59
CA SER A 181 -9.81 0.00 -20.79
C SER A 181 -10.46 0.48 -19.49
N LEU A 182 -9.84 1.43 -18.78
CA LEU A 182 -10.38 2.04 -17.57
C LEU A 182 -11.74 2.72 -17.84
N ARG A 183 -11.83 3.56 -18.89
CA ARG A 183 -13.10 4.19 -19.29
C ARG A 183 -14.21 3.18 -19.58
N ARG A 184 -13.89 2.03 -20.19
CA ARG A 184 -14.87 0.96 -20.43
C ARG A 184 -15.33 0.29 -19.14
N ALA A 185 -14.43 0.03 -18.20
CA ALA A 185 -14.79 -0.52 -16.89
C ALA A 185 -15.67 0.46 -16.09
N VAL A 186 -15.31 1.75 -16.08
CA VAL A 186 -16.09 2.82 -15.45
C VAL A 186 -17.46 3.01 -16.10
N ASP A 187 -17.59 2.88 -17.43
CA ASP A 187 -18.89 2.92 -18.10
C ASP A 187 -19.79 1.72 -17.71
N THR A 188 -19.22 0.54 -17.46
CA THR A 188 -19.97 -0.59 -16.89
C THR A 188 -20.51 -0.27 -15.48
N GLU A 189 -19.69 0.33 -14.60
CA GLU A 189 -20.12 0.81 -13.27
C GLU A 189 -21.25 1.85 -13.38
N ARG A 190 -21.08 2.88 -14.21
CA ARG A 190 -22.09 3.91 -14.48
C ARG A 190 -23.41 3.29 -14.99
N LYS A 191 -23.32 2.29 -15.87
CA LYS A 191 -24.49 1.57 -16.40
C LYS A 191 -25.20 0.69 -15.35
N TRP A 192 -24.45 0.15 -14.39
CA TRP A 192 -24.97 -0.63 -13.27
C TRP A 192 -25.71 0.23 -12.25
N LEU A 193 -25.12 1.37 -11.87
CA LEU A 193 -25.67 2.33 -10.89
C LEU A 193 -27.02 2.92 -11.29
N ARG A 194 -27.40 2.90 -12.57
CA ARG A 194 -28.76 3.27 -13.01
C ARG A 194 -29.87 2.34 -12.50
N ARG A 195 -29.54 1.19 -11.89
CA ARG A 195 -30.52 0.23 -11.35
C ARG A 195 -30.21 -0.24 -9.92
N HIS A 196 -29.06 0.13 -9.36
CA HIS A 196 -28.58 -0.36 -8.07
C HIS A 196 -27.98 0.80 -7.29
N ALA A 197 -28.20 0.81 -5.96
CA ALA A 197 -27.67 1.86 -5.10
C ALA A 197 -26.14 1.81 -4.91
N CYS A 198 -25.51 0.68 -5.21
CA CYS A 198 -24.07 0.48 -4.99
C CYS A 198 -23.35 0.05 -6.28
N PRO A 199 -22.08 0.47 -6.48
CA PRO A 199 -21.25 0.03 -7.61
C PRO A 199 -21.03 -1.49 -7.61
N LEU A 200 -20.63 -2.05 -8.76
CA LEU A 200 -20.19 -3.45 -8.88
C LEU A 200 -18.90 -3.71 -8.10
N SER A 201 -17.98 -2.74 -8.09
CA SER A 201 -16.77 -2.77 -7.27
C SER A 201 -16.98 -2.00 -5.95
N SER A 202 -16.69 -0.70 -5.94
CA SER A 202 -16.93 0.19 -4.79
C SER A 202 -16.84 1.67 -5.19
N PHE A 203 -17.37 2.56 -4.36
CA PHE A 203 -17.17 4.00 -4.55
C PHE A 203 -15.70 4.41 -4.44
N TYR A 204 -14.90 3.70 -3.63
CA TYR A 204 -13.44 3.86 -3.59
C TYR A 204 -12.81 3.58 -4.96
N ALA A 205 -13.16 2.47 -5.61
CA ALA A 205 -12.64 2.10 -6.93
C ALA A 205 -13.10 3.05 -8.04
N LEU A 206 -14.35 3.53 -7.98
CA LEU A 206 -14.88 4.53 -8.90
C LEU A 206 -14.18 5.89 -8.73
N SER A 207 -13.96 6.33 -7.49
CA SER A 207 -13.22 7.55 -7.15
C SER A 207 -11.76 7.47 -7.60
N LEU A 208 -11.08 6.36 -7.31
CA LEU A 208 -9.71 6.09 -7.77
C LEU A 208 -9.60 6.11 -9.29
N SER A 209 -10.65 5.66 -10.00
CA SER A 209 -10.72 5.73 -11.46
C SER A 209 -10.84 7.17 -11.96
N ALA A 210 -11.69 7.99 -11.34
CA ALA A 210 -11.81 9.42 -11.67
C ALA A 210 -10.50 10.18 -11.38
N LEU A 211 -9.85 9.92 -10.24
CA LEU A 211 -8.53 10.46 -9.90
C LEU A 211 -7.49 10.05 -10.96
N SER A 212 -7.40 8.76 -11.28
CA SER A 212 -6.42 8.23 -12.22
C SER A 212 -6.57 8.81 -13.63
N LEU A 213 -7.81 8.95 -14.13
CA LEU A 213 -8.08 9.65 -15.39
C LEU A 213 -7.66 11.13 -15.31
N CYS A 214 -8.01 11.83 -14.23
CA CYS A 214 -7.68 13.23 -14.02
C CYS A 214 -6.16 13.50 -14.01
N VAL A 215 -5.40 12.74 -13.21
CA VAL A 215 -3.92 12.77 -13.11
C VAL A 215 -3.25 12.35 -14.42
N SER A 216 -3.94 11.57 -15.25
CA SER A 216 -3.48 11.13 -16.56
C SER A 216 -3.73 12.12 -17.71
N ASP A 217 -4.22 13.32 -17.39
CA ASP A 217 -4.74 14.30 -18.32
C ASP A 217 -5.91 13.82 -19.21
N LEU A 218 -6.50 12.67 -18.91
CA LEU A 218 -7.63 12.07 -19.63
C LEU A 218 -8.97 12.68 -19.17
N PRO A 219 -10.03 12.68 -20.01
CA PRO A 219 -11.33 13.16 -19.60
C PRO A 219 -11.96 12.22 -18.56
N VAL A 220 -12.63 12.83 -17.57
CA VAL A 220 -13.54 12.15 -16.64
C VAL A 220 -14.95 12.32 -17.18
N ASP A 221 -15.76 11.26 -17.15
CA ASP A 221 -17.14 11.29 -17.62
C ASP A 221 -18.00 12.21 -16.71
N PRO A 222 -18.74 13.20 -17.26
CA PRO A 222 -19.59 14.09 -16.45
C PRO A 222 -20.64 13.35 -15.61
N ASP A 223 -21.19 12.23 -16.10
CA ASP A 223 -22.15 11.44 -15.32
C ASP A 223 -21.47 10.81 -14.10
N VAL A 224 -20.20 10.37 -14.25
CA VAL A 224 -19.42 9.80 -13.15
C VAL A 224 -19.03 10.88 -12.14
N ALA A 225 -18.73 12.10 -12.61
CA ALA A 225 -18.53 13.24 -11.73
C ALA A 225 -19.80 13.57 -10.93
N SER A 226 -20.98 13.56 -11.56
CA SER A 226 -22.27 13.73 -10.87
C SER A 226 -22.51 12.64 -9.83
N ILE A 227 -22.34 11.37 -10.20
CA ILE A 227 -22.48 10.22 -9.28
C ILE A 227 -21.59 10.36 -8.04
N LEU A 228 -20.35 10.85 -8.20
CA LEU A 228 -19.43 11.07 -7.07
C LEU A 228 -19.81 12.28 -6.21
N VAL A 229 -20.40 13.32 -6.81
CA VAL A 229 -21.00 14.46 -6.07
C VAL A 229 -22.20 13.98 -5.25
N ASP A 230 -23.16 13.29 -5.87
CA ASP A 230 -24.37 12.79 -5.21
C ASP A 230 -24.01 11.84 -4.05
N ALA A 231 -23.13 10.86 -4.31
CA ALA A 231 -22.70 9.89 -3.32
C ALA A 231 -21.88 10.50 -2.15
N SER A 232 -21.26 11.67 -2.36
CA SER A 232 -20.50 12.36 -1.32
C SER A 232 -21.38 12.90 -0.19
N TRP A 233 -22.68 13.08 -0.43
CA TRP A 233 -23.61 13.61 0.58
C TRP A 233 -24.15 12.51 1.49
N GLU A 234 -24.72 11.42 0.93
CA GLU A 234 -25.46 10.39 1.69
C GLU A 234 -25.04 8.92 1.39
N ASP A 235 -24.79 8.54 0.13
CA ASP A 235 -24.70 7.10 -0.24
C ASP A 235 -23.48 6.33 0.28
N PHE A 236 -22.37 7.00 0.60
CA PHE A 236 -21.21 6.33 1.22
C PHE A 236 -21.56 5.62 2.53
N GLN A 237 -22.66 6.00 3.19
CA GLN A 237 -23.09 5.32 4.41
C GLN A 237 -23.82 3.99 4.14
N ARG A 238 -24.44 3.86 2.96
CA ARG A 238 -25.35 2.76 2.57
C ARG A 238 -24.62 1.56 1.98
N CYS A 239 -23.53 1.79 1.25
CA CYS A 239 -22.82 0.73 0.52
C CYS A 239 -21.71 0.07 1.37
N PRO A 240 -21.34 -1.20 1.08
CA PRO A 240 -20.21 -1.86 1.71
C PRO A 240 -18.87 -1.17 1.40
N GLY A 241 -17.95 -1.24 2.35
CA GLY A 241 -16.58 -0.74 2.23
C GLY A 241 -16.17 0.20 3.38
N ASP A 242 -14.89 0.53 3.45
CA ASP A 242 -14.41 1.52 4.41
C ASP A 242 -14.85 2.94 4.00
N LYS A 243 -15.64 3.57 4.87
CA LYS A 243 -16.24 4.89 4.63
C LYS A 243 -15.18 5.98 4.62
N HIS A 244 -14.18 5.89 5.50
CA HIS A 244 -13.14 6.92 5.66
C HIS A 244 -12.21 6.97 4.44
N SER A 245 -11.70 5.82 4.01
CA SER A 245 -10.92 5.69 2.76
C SER A 245 -11.73 6.09 1.53
N THR A 246 -13.04 5.77 1.49
CA THR A 246 -13.91 6.12 0.36
C THR A 246 -14.12 7.64 0.27
N MET A 247 -14.42 8.31 1.38
CA MET A 247 -14.49 9.78 1.44
C MET A 247 -13.16 10.41 1.05
N SER A 248 -12.04 9.87 1.54
CA SER A 248 -10.69 10.34 1.23
C SER A 248 -10.37 10.24 -0.27
N MET A 249 -10.63 9.08 -0.89
CA MET A 249 -10.38 8.88 -2.31
C MET A 249 -11.30 9.74 -3.20
N CYS A 250 -12.58 9.89 -2.82
CA CYS A 250 -13.50 10.78 -3.53
C CYS A 250 -13.08 12.26 -3.40
N SER A 251 -12.69 12.69 -2.21
CA SER A 251 -12.19 14.04 -1.95
C SER A 251 -10.97 14.36 -2.82
N LEU A 252 -10.00 13.44 -2.89
CA LEU A 252 -8.81 13.57 -3.73
C LEU A 252 -9.16 13.61 -5.23
N ALA A 253 -10.10 12.76 -5.68
CA ALA A 253 -10.57 12.71 -7.06
C ALA A 253 -11.28 14.00 -7.48
N LEU A 254 -12.25 14.47 -6.69
CA LEU A 254 -13.02 15.69 -6.98
C LEU A 254 -12.14 16.95 -6.87
N SER A 255 -11.19 17.00 -5.92
CA SER A 255 -10.19 18.08 -5.85
C SER A 255 -9.33 18.12 -7.11
N CYS A 256 -8.89 16.96 -7.62
CA CYS A 256 -8.20 16.88 -8.91
C CYS A 256 -9.07 17.42 -10.05
N VAL A 257 -10.31 16.95 -10.18
CA VAL A 257 -11.22 17.35 -11.27
C VAL A 257 -11.54 18.84 -11.22
N SER A 258 -11.81 19.40 -10.04
CA SER A 258 -12.05 20.82 -9.80
C SER A 258 -10.85 21.69 -10.18
N SER A 259 -9.61 21.24 -9.88
CA SER A 259 -8.39 21.97 -10.24
C SER A 259 -8.10 22.05 -11.75
N ARG A 260 -8.83 21.32 -12.60
CA ARG A 260 -8.59 21.34 -14.05
C ARG A 260 -9.24 22.56 -14.72
N PRO A 261 -8.55 23.23 -15.66
CA PRO A 261 -9.15 24.30 -16.45
C PRO A 261 -10.44 23.83 -17.14
N ALA A 262 -11.47 24.68 -17.20
CA ALA A 262 -12.79 24.33 -17.77
C ALA A 262 -12.72 23.76 -19.20
N ALA A 263 -11.80 24.25 -20.02
CA ALA A 263 -11.55 23.73 -21.37
C ALA A 263 -11.00 22.30 -21.43
N ARG A 264 -10.55 21.73 -20.31
CA ARG A 264 -10.03 20.35 -20.17
C ARG A 264 -10.89 19.46 -19.26
N SER A 265 -11.74 20.03 -18.39
CA SER A 265 -12.61 19.24 -17.52
C SER A 265 -13.79 18.63 -18.28
N GLY A 266 -14.31 19.32 -19.30
CA GLY A 266 -15.46 18.87 -20.08
C GLY A 266 -16.79 18.93 -19.32
N LEU A 267 -16.80 19.52 -18.12
CA LEU A 267 -17.98 19.66 -17.28
C LEU A 267 -18.80 20.90 -17.66
N SER A 268 -20.11 20.87 -17.38
CA SER A 268 -20.94 22.09 -17.43
C SER A 268 -20.54 23.05 -16.30
N PRO A 269 -20.75 24.37 -16.43
CA PRO A 269 -20.41 25.33 -15.37
C PRO A 269 -21.10 25.03 -14.04
N LYS A 270 -22.33 24.50 -14.07
CA LYS A 270 -23.05 24.06 -12.87
C LYS A 270 -22.36 22.87 -12.23
N LEU A 271 -22.14 21.78 -12.98
CA LEU A 271 -21.51 20.57 -12.45
C LEU A 271 -20.08 20.82 -11.95
N ALA A 272 -19.34 21.75 -12.58
CA ALA A 272 -18.02 22.15 -12.10
C ALA A 272 -18.09 22.81 -10.70
N ALA A 273 -19.09 23.67 -10.45
CA ALA A 273 -19.32 24.27 -9.14
C ALA A 273 -19.80 23.23 -8.10
N ASP A 274 -20.68 22.31 -8.51
CA ASP A 274 -21.16 21.21 -7.66
C ASP A 274 -20.00 20.28 -7.25
N VAL A 275 -19.08 19.96 -8.17
CA VAL A 275 -17.83 19.20 -7.92
C VAL A 275 -16.89 19.92 -6.96
N GLU A 276 -16.68 21.22 -7.12
CA GLU A 276 -15.85 22.00 -6.19
C GLU A 276 -16.47 22.06 -4.78
N LEU A 277 -17.78 22.27 -4.69
CA LEU A 277 -18.51 22.30 -3.43
C LEU A 277 -18.44 20.94 -2.70
N ALA A 278 -18.60 19.84 -3.44
CA ALA A 278 -18.46 18.49 -2.91
C ALA A 278 -17.03 18.20 -2.42
N ALA A 279 -15.99 18.59 -3.19
CA ALA A 279 -14.59 18.44 -2.80
C ALA A 279 -14.28 19.20 -1.48
N ARG A 280 -14.66 20.48 -1.41
CA ARG A 280 -14.53 21.32 -0.18
C ARG A 280 -15.39 20.81 0.98
N GLY A 281 -16.52 20.16 0.70
CA GLY A 281 -17.38 19.51 1.70
C GLY A 281 -16.73 18.26 2.30
N LEU A 282 -16.24 17.36 1.45
CA LEU A 282 -15.54 16.15 1.88
C LEU A 282 -14.25 16.45 2.65
N LEU A 283 -13.44 17.42 2.20
CA LEU A 283 -12.24 17.83 2.96
C LEU A 283 -12.62 18.22 4.39
N ARG A 284 -13.61 19.10 4.59
CA ARG A 284 -14.06 19.49 5.94
C ARG A 284 -14.57 18.32 6.79
N ARG A 285 -15.27 17.35 6.18
CA ARG A 285 -15.69 16.11 6.88
C ARG A 285 -14.49 15.26 7.32
N LEU A 286 -13.48 15.13 6.47
CA LEU A 286 -12.24 14.41 6.79
C LEU A 286 -11.44 15.12 7.89
N GLN A 287 -11.35 16.46 7.85
CA GLN A 287 -10.71 17.25 8.91
C GLN A 287 -11.37 17.01 10.28
N ALA A 288 -12.71 17.02 10.34
CA ALA A 288 -13.44 16.71 11.57
C ALA A 288 -13.21 15.27 12.04
N ALA A 289 -13.27 14.29 11.14
CA ALA A 289 -13.04 12.88 11.46
C ALA A 289 -11.61 12.57 11.94
N GLU A 290 -10.60 13.31 11.45
CA GLU A 290 -9.22 13.22 11.96
C GLU A 290 -9.05 13.94 13.32
N ALA A 291 -9.79 15.02 13.58
CA ALA A 291 -9.78 15.72 14.87
C ALA A 291 -10.49 14.94 15.99
N GLU A 292 -11.54 14.19 15.66
CA GLU A 292 -12.30 13.33 16.59
C GLU A 292 -11.69 11.91 16.73
N ALA A 293 -10.51 11.65 16.15
CA ALA A 293 -9.88 10.33 16.05
C ALA A 293 -9.28 9.79 17.36
N SER A 294 -10.09 9.68 18.42
CA SER A 294 -9.84 8.71 19.49
C SER A 294 -10.22 7.31 19.00
N GLU A 295 -9.39 6.32 19.31
CA GLU A 295 -9.73 4.93 18.99
C GLU A 295 -11.00 4.51 19.76
N PRO A 296 -11.95 3.78 19.13
CA PRO A 296 -11.80 3.01 17.88
C PRO A 296 -12.54 3.60 16.66
N ALA A 297 -12.89 4.89 16.66
CA ALA A 297 -13.83 5.45 15.67
C ALA A 297 -13.31 5.51 14.21
N THR A 298 -11.99 5.67 14.00
CA THR A 298 -11.38 5.75 12.66
C THR A 298 -10.20 4.78 12.54
N SER A 299 -10.27 3.86 11.56
CA SER A 299 -9.14 2.97 11.27
C SER A 299 -7.91 3.74 10.80
N VAL A 300 -6.74 3.33 11.27
CA VAL A 300 -5.46 3.97 10.93
C VAL A 300 -5.11 3.84 9.45
N TYR A 301 -5.59 2.79 8.77
CA TYR A 301 -5.44 2.63 7.32
C TYR A 301 -6.25 3.69 6.57
N GLY A 302 -7.45 4.02 7.06
CA GLY A 302 -8.27 5.11 6.55
C GLY A 302 -7.60 6.47 6.70
N SER A 303 -6.98 6.75 7.86
CA SER A 303 -6.21 7.99 8.05
C SER A 303 -5.02 8.10 7.11
N ALA A 304 -4.35 7.00 6.77
CA ALA A 304 -3.29 7.02 5.76
C ALA A 304 -3.80 7.46 4.37
N VAL A 305 -5.05 7.20 4.01
CA VAL A 305 -5.67 7.75 2.79
C VAL A 305 -6.17 9.19 3.03
N ALA A 306 -6.70 9.51 4.22
CA ALA A 306 -7.17 10.83 4.57
C ALA A 306 -6.06 11.89 4.56
N MET A 307 -4.87 11.58 5.12
CA MET A 307 -3.70 12.46 5.06
C MET A 307 -3.30 12.78 3.61
N GLN A 308 -3.34 11.80 2.70
CA GLN A 308 -3.07 12.04 1.26
C GLN A 308 -4.12 12.98 0.65
N ALA A 309 -5.40 12.78 0.97
CA ALA A 309 -6.50 13.58 0.47
C ALA A 309 -6.45 15.03 1.00
N LEU A 310 -6.16 15.21 2.29
CA LEU A 310 -6.05 16.52 2.95
C LEU A 310 -4.83 17.29 2.42
N THR A 311 -3.65 16.67 2.40
CA THR A 311 -2.39 17.29 1.91
C THR A 311 -2.52 17.74 0.45
N ALA A 312 -3.02 16.88 -0.43
CA ALA A 312 -3.15 17.23 -1.84
C ALA A 312 -4.36 18.12 -2.12
N GLY A 313 -5.49 17.91 -1.44
CA GLY A 313 -6.72 18.69 -1.63
C GLY A 313 -6.59 20.14 -1.20
N GLN A 314 -5.92 20.42 -0.08
CA GLN A 314 -5.61 21.79 0.36
C GLN A 314 -4.77 22.53 -0.69
N ARG A 315 -3.73 21.87 -1.24
CA ARG A 315 -2.88 22.40 -2.33
C ARG A 315 -3.65 22.61 -3.64
N LEU A 316 -4.59 21.73 -3.97
CA LEU A 316 -5.33 21.75 -5.24
C LEU A 316 -6.43 22.82 -5.30
N LEU A 317 -7.00 23.16 -4.14
CA LEU A 317 -8.12 24.09 -4.01
C LEU A 317 -7.73 25.42 -3.35
N ASP A 318 -6.42 25.66 -3.17
CA ASP A 318 -5.82 26.84 -2.52
C ASP A 318 -6.47 27.16 -1.15
N LEU A 319 -6.58 26.13 -0.31
CA LEU A 319 -7.20 26.22 1.01
C LEU A 319 -6.14 26.39 2.09
N SER A 320 -6.34 27.37 2.97
CA SER A 320 -5.54 27.51 4.19
C SER A 320 -5.63 26.22 5.04
N PRO A 321 -4.55 25.75 5.68
CA PRO A 321 -4.50 24.48 6.40
C PRO A 321 -5.26 24.48 7.74
N HIS A 322 -6.14 25.45 7.98
CA HIS A 322 -6.91 25.57 9.22
C HIS A 322 -7.91 24.41 9.37
N GLY A 323 -8.04 23.91 10.60
CA GLY A 323 -8.98 22.84 10.96
C GLY A 323 -8.42 21.41 10.90
N TRP A 324 -7.14 21.21 10.54
CA TRP A 324 -6.48 19.90 10.62
C TRP A 324 -5.11 20.01 11.29
N ASP A 325 -4.92 19.26 12.38
CA ASP A 325 -3.59 19.03 12.97
C ASP A 325 -2.90 17.90 12.21
N CYS A 326 -2.11 18.28 11.21
CA CYS A 326 -1.37 17.34 10.37
C CYS A 326 -0.39 16.49 11.20
N ALA A 327 0.28 17.09 12.19
CA ALA A 327 1.22 16.40 13.05
C ALA A 327 0.54 15.40 14.01
N ALA A 328 -0.70 15.65 14.43
CA ALA A 328 -1.49 14.66 15.18
C ALA A 328 -1.78 13.40 14.33
N SER A 329 -2.24 13.57 13.07
CA SER A 329 -2.42 12.43 12.16
C SER A 329 -1.09 11.72 11.86
N GLU A 330 0.01 12.46 11.67
CA GLU A 330 1.36 11.91 11.46
C GLU A 330 1.83 11.05 12.65
N ARG A 331 1.77 11.58 13.88
CA ARG A 331 2.09 10.83 15.10
C ARG A 331 1.26 9.55 15.24
N ARG A 332 -0.03 9.60 14.89
CA ARG A 332 -0.93 8.43 14.90
C ARG A 332 -0.48 7.35 13.91
N LEU A 333 -0.11 7.74 12.69
CA LEU A 333 0.44 6.82 11.68
C LEU A 333 1.80 6.25 12.09
N VAL A 334 2.70 7.07 12.65
CA VAL A 334 4.01 6.64 13.15
C VAL A 334 3.84 5.61 14.27
N ALA A 335 3.05 5.91 15.31
CA ALA A 335 2.79 5.01 16.43
C ALA A 335 2.21 3.66 15.96
N ALA A 336 1.24 3.68 15.04
CA ALA A 336 0.66 2.47 14.46
C ALA A 336 1.66 1.67 13.60
N THR A 337 2.60 2.35 12.92
CA THR A 337 3.66 1.71 12.15
C THR A 337 4.67 1.02 13.06
N LEU A 338 5.11 1.69 14.13
CA LEU A 338 5.98 1.13 15.16
C LEU A 338 5.31 -0.05 15.89
N ALA A 339 4.00 0.01 16.10
CA ALA A 339 3.19 -1.10 16.62
C ALA A 339 2.91 -2.22 15.58
N GLY A 340 3.53 -2.19 14.40
CA GLY A 340 3.44 -3.26 13.40
C GLY A 340 2.12 -3.36 12.62
N ARG A 341 1.19 -2.39 12.77
CA ARG A 341 -0.14 -2.45 12.14
C ARG A 341 -0.08 -2.44 10.60
N PHE A 342 0.95 -1.82 10.03
CA PHE A 342 1.18 -1.73 8.58
C PHE A 342 1.94 -2.93 7.99
N GLY A 343 1.69 -4.15 8.47
CA GLY A 343 2.24 -5.38 7.89
C GLY A 343 1.72 -5.69 6.48
N ASN A 344 0.47 -5.31 6.17
CA ASN A 344 -0.13 -5.51 4.86
C ASN A 344 0.53 -4.59 3.80
N PRO A 345 1.02 -5.10 2.66
CA PRO A 345 1.79 -4.29 1.70
C PRO A 345 1.00 -3.17 1.02
N ALA A 346 -0.31 -3.35 0.77
CA ALA A 346 -1.15 -2.30 0.22
C ALA A 346 -1.40 -1.19 1.25
N ALA A 347 -1.63 -1.56 2.52
CA ALA A 347 -1.71 -0.59 3.62
C ALA A 347 -0.39 0.18 3.78
N ALA A 348 0.75 -0.53 3.76
CA ALA A 348 2.07 0.07 3.88
C ALA A 348 2.39 1.06 2.76
N ALA A 349 1.90 0.82 1.54
CA ALA A 349 2.05 1.76 0.42
C ALA A 349 1.28 3.07 0.68
N HIS A 350 0.05 2.99 1.20
CA HIS A 350 -0.71 4.18 1.60
C HIS A 350 -0.09 4.92 2.79
N GLY A 351 0.39 4.20 3.81
CA GLY A 351 1.11 4.77 4.94
C GLY A 351 2.39 5.48 4.52
N LEU A 352 3.18 4.88 3.62
CA LEU A 352 4.44 5.44 3.15
C LEU A 352 4.21 6.73 2.34
N LEU A 353 3.18 6.77 1.49
CA LEU A 353 2.78 7.98 0.79
C LEU A 353 2.43 9.10 1.79
N ALA A 354 1.57 8.81 2.76
CA ALA A 354 1.15 9.79 3.77
C ALA A 354 2.32 10.35 4.58
N LEU A 355 3.16 9.48 5.16
CA LEU A 355 4.34 9.87 5.95
C LEU A 355 5.44 10.55 5.11
N SER A 356 5.43 10.40 3.78
CA SER A 356 6.33 11.12 2.87
C SER A 356 5.77 12.47 2.40
N GLY A 357 4.61 12.91 2.89
CA GLY A 357 3.90 14.10 2.39
C GLY A 357 3.48 13.98 0.92
N ARG A 358 3.23 12.75 0.45
CA ARG A 358 2.85 12.43 -0.93
C ARG A 358 1.42 11.88 -1.00
N SER A 359 0.87 11.87 -2.20
CA SER A 359 -0.45 11.34 -2.51
C SER A 359 -0.44 10.61 -3.84
N LEU A 360 -1.46 9.80 -4.12
CA LEU A 360 -1.68 9.23 -5.46
C LEU A 360 -1.85 10.30 -6.56
N TYR A 361 -2.21 11.54 -6.21
CA TYR A 361 -2.25 12.66 -7.17
C TYR A 361 -0.84 13.03 -7.68
N ASP A 362 0.20 12.89 -6.86
CA ASP A 362 1.59 13.23 -7.22
C ASP A 362 2.19 12.28 -8.27
N ALA A 363 1.47 11.23 -8.70
CA ALA A 363 1.84 10.38 -9.83
C ALA A 363 2.00 11.13 -11.16
N ALA A 364 1.41 12.32 -11.33
CA ALA A 364 1.70 13.20 -12.47
C ALA A 364 2.95 14.09 -12.26
N ALA A 365 3.29 14.38 -11.00
CA ALA A 365 4.39 15.27 -10.60
C ALA A 365 5.73 14.53 -10.45
N ALA A 366 5.70 13.20 -10.34
CA ALA A 366 6.83 12.30 -10.55
C ALA A 366 7.37 12.45 -11.98
N SER A 367 8.16 13.50 -12.19
CA SER A 367 8.90 13.70 -13.42
C SER A 367 9.85 12.51 -13.62
N PRO A 368 9.95 11.95 -14.83
CA PRO A 368 11.05 11.06 -15.18
C PRO A 368 12.32 11.91 -15.33
N CYS A 369 12.85 12.33 -14.18
CA CYS A 369 14.10 13.06 -13.99
C CYS A 369 14.10 14.37 -14.79
N GLY A 370 13.60 15.44 -14.15
CA GLY A 370 13.56 16.75 -14.78
C GLY A 370 14.94 17.17 -15.26
N ARG A 371 15.11 17.33 -16.59
CA ARG A 371 16.23 18.13 -17.11
C ARG A 371 16.17 19.48 -16.40
N HIS A 372 17.28 19.88 -15.77
CA HIS A 372 17.39 21.16 -15.09
C HIS A 372 17.10 22.32 -16.07
N HIS A 373 15.86 22.78 -16.08
CA HIS A 373 15.49 24.12 -16.50
C HIS A 373 14.89 24.81 -15.29
N GLY A 374 15.73 25.60 -14.63
CA GLY A 374 15.38 26.27 -13.38
C GLY A 374 14.18 27.18 -13.56
N ARG A 375 13.09 26.85 -12.86
CA ARG A 375 12.01 27.79 -12.56
C ARG A 375 11.55 27.54 -11.13
N HIS A 376 12.32 28.08 -10.18
CA HIS A 376 11.98 28.04 -8.77
C HIS A 376 10.69 28.84 -8.54
N HIS A 377 9.62 28.16 -8.11
CA HIS A 377 8.69 28.74 -7.15
C HIS A 377 9.14 28.20 -5.79
N GLY A 378 9.82 29.04 -5.03
CA GLY A 378 10.44 28.63 -3.77
C GLY A 378 9.52 28.84 -2.59
N HIS A 379 9.70 28.00 -1.57
CA HIS A 379 9.68 28.40 -0.16
C HIS A 379 10.45 27.35 0.66
N SER A 380 11.76 27.54 0.80
CA SER A 380 12.55 26.95 1.87
C SER A 380 13.63 27.93 2.28
N GLY A 381 13.59 28.39 3.53
CA GLY A 381 14.57 29.31 4.08
C GLY A 381 15.85 28.58 4.46
N GLY A 382 16.98 29.03 3.94
CA GLY A 382 18.31 28.55 4.32
C GLY A 382 19.28 29.71 4.39
N HIS A 383 19.72 30.08 5.58
CA HIS A 383 20.72 31.14 5.76
C HIS A 383 22.11 30.61 5.39
N GLY A 384 22.76 31.25 4.43
CA GLY A 384 24.15 31.00 4.06
C GLY A 384 24.75 32.26 3.44
N GLY A 385 25.59 32.96 4.21
CA GLY A 385 26.26 34.17 3.74
C GLY A 385 27.38 33.84 2.74
N GLY A 386 27.44 34.59 1.64
CA GLY A 386 28.51 34.47 0.64
C GLY A 386 28.68 35.80 -0.11
N HIS A 387 29.83 36.45 0.06
CA HIS A 387 30.15 37.68 -0.66
C HIS A 387 30.70 37.39 -2.05
N GLY A 388 30.17 38.10 -3.05
CA GLY A 388 30.65 38.15 -4.44
C GLY A 388 29.62 38.90 -5.28
N GLY A 389 29.89 40.03 -5.93
CA GLY A 389 31.19 40.61 -6.30
C GLY A 389 31.49 40.32 -7.76
N GLY A 390 30.74 40.95 -8.68
CA GLY A 390 30.90 40.73 -10.12
C GLY A 390 29.97 41.63 -10.95
N HIS A 391 30.52 42.72 -11.49
CA HIS A 391 29.86 43.51 -12.53
C HIS A 391 30.04 42.86 -13.90
N GLY A 392 29.04 42.97 -14.78
CA GLY A 392 29.14 42.50 -16.17
C GLY A 392 27.89 42.83 -16.98
N GLY A 393 27.81 44.05 -17.52
CA GLY A 393 26.76 44.42 -18.47
C GLY A 393 27.12 44.01 -19.91
N GLY A 394 26.11 43.83 -20.76
CA GLY A 394 26.31 43.53 -22.19
C GLY A 394 25.00 43.53 -22.96
N HIS A 395 24.77 44.57 -23.77
CA HIS A 395 23.66 44.65 -24.72
C HIS A 395 24.09 44.19 -26.12
N GLY A 396 23.14 43.62 -26.88
CA GLY A 396 23.27 43.24 -28.29
C GLY A 396 22.50 41.94 -28.55
N GLY A 397 21.55 41.84 -29.49
CA GLY A 397 21.20 42.73 -30.60
C GLY A 397 21.69 42.13 -31.93
N GLY A 398 20.82 41.42 -32.65
CA GLY A 398 21.16 40.82 -33.94
C GLY A 398 20.01 39.99 -34.54
N HIS A 399 19.54 40.38 -35.72
CA HIS A 399 18.60 39.62 -36.56
C HIS A 399 19.34 38.93 -37.71
N GLY A 400 18.76 37.82 -38.20
CA GLY A 400 19.19 37.06 -39.38
C GLY A 400 19.02 35.56 -39.13
N GLY A 401 18.40 34.74 -39.98
CA GLY A 401 18.00 34.94 -41.37
C GLY A 401 18.82 34.03 -42.28
N GLY A 402 18.25 32.90 -42.73
CA GLY A 402 18.93 31.98 -43.64
C GLY A 402 18.27 30.59 -43.73
N HIS A 403 17.71 30.27 -44.90
CA HIS A 403 17.38 28.90 -45.29
C HIS A 403 18.59 28.23 -45.94
N GLY A 404 18.71 26.90 -45.81
CA GLY A 404 19.66 26.09 -46.57
C GLY A 404 19.41 24.60 -46.37
N GLY A 405 18.95 23.92 -47.42
CA GLY A 405 18.88 22.46 -47.46
C GLY A 405 20.09 21.86 -48.18
N GLY A 406 20.35 20.56 -47.97
CA GLY A 406 21.41 19.84 -48.67
C GLY A 406 21.43 18.35 -48.30
N HIS A 407 21.51 17.47 -49.30
CA HIS A 407 21.58 16.01 -49.17
C HIS A 407 23.01 15.48 -49.37
N GLY A 408 23.22 14.21 -48.99
CA GLY A 408 24.46 13.43 -49.19
C GLY A 408 25.29 13.32 -47.91
N GLY A 409 25.91 12.21 -47.57
CA GLY A 409 26.13 10.95 -48.28
C GLY A 409 27.57 10.46 -48.03
N GLY A 410 27.82 9.15 -47.92
CA GLY A 410 29.20 8.63 -47.80
C GLY A 410 29.35 7.40 -46.90
N HIS A 411 30.20 6.47 -47.32
CA HIS A 411 30.47 5.19 -46.67
C HIS A 411 31.77 5.20 -45.84
N GLY A 412 31.93 4.18 -44.99
CA GLY A 412 33.21 3.45 -44.93
C GLY A 412 33.93 3.42 -43.58
N GLY A 413 34.71 2.35 -43.38
CA GLY A 413 35.70 2.25 -42.30
C GLY A 413 35.36 1.22 -41.22
N GLY A 414 35.93 0.02 -41.32
CA GLY A 414 35.98 -0.94 -40.23
C GLY A 414 37.42 -1.33 -39.92
N HIS A 415 37.71 -1.56 -38.65
CA HIS A 415 38.81 -2.36 -38.08
C HIS A 415 38.31 -2.76 -36.66
N GLY A 416 38.59 -3.93 -36.08
CA GLY A 416 39.66 -4.88 -36.35
C GLY A 416 40.61 -4.88 -35.14
N GLY A 417 40.41 -5.80 -34.20
CA GLY A 417 41.22 -5.85 -32.98
C GLY A 417 40.64 -6.78 -31.92
N GLY A 418 41.09 -8.03 -31.90
CA GLY A 418 40.83 -8.96 -30.81
C GLY A 418 42.15 -9.49 -30.25
N HIS A 419 42.21 -9.72 -28.95
CA HIS A 419 43.24 -10.54 -28.32
C HIS A 419 42.59 -11.38 -27.21
N GLY A 420 42.67 -12.70 -27.38
CA GLY A 420 42.46 -13.65 -26.28
C GLY A 420 43.76 -13.89 -25.51
N GLY A 421 43.64 -14.42 -24.31
CA GLY A 421 44.76 -14.79 -23.47
C GLY A 421 44.26 -15.42 -22.17
N GLY A 422 44.12 -16.74 -22.17
CA GLY A 422 43.67 -17.50 -21.01
C GLY A 422 44.70 -18.54 -20.59
N HIS A 423 45.00 -18.55 -19.28
CA HIS A 423 45.52 -19.66 -18.49
C HIS A 423 44.84 -19.49 -17.12
N GLY A 424 44.28 -20.51 -16.45
CA GLY A 424 44.84 -21.84 -16.21
C GLY A 424 45.37 -21.85 -14.78
N GLY A 425 44.68 -22.53 -13.85
CA GLY A 425 45.02 -22.57 -12.42
C GLY A 425 46.28 -23.42 -12.10
N PRO A 426 46.48 -23.94 -10.85
CA PRO A 426 45.42 -24.31 -9.89
C PRO A 426 45.74 -24.20 -8.37
N LEU A 427 44.74 -24.58 -7.56
CA LEU A 427 44.78 -25.25 -6.23
C LEU A 427 45.30 -24.60 -4.92
N ASP A 428 44.52 -24.92 -3.88
CA ASP A 428 44.81 -25.27 -2.48
C ASP A 428 45.08 -24.23 -1.34
N THR A 429 44.04 -24.13 -0.49
CA THR A 429 43.96 -24.35 0.98
C THR A 429 45.08 -23.93 1.97
N HIS A 430 44.59 -23.50 3.15
CA HIS A 430 45.03 -23.82 4.53
C HIS A 430 45.59 -22.74 5.51
N LEU A 431 44.98 -22.78 6.72
CA LEU A 431 45.52 -22.58 8.09
C LEU A 431 45.83 -21.17 8.70
N VAL A 432 44.92 -20.75 9.61
CA VAL A 432 45.15 -20.49 11.06
C VAL A 432 45.98 -19.27 11.58
N ARG A 433 45.24 -18.28 12.10
CA ARG A 433 45.15 -17.82 13.52
C ARG A 433 46.43 -17.71 14.38
N ARG A 434 46.75 -16.48 14.81
CA ARG A 434 47.25 -16.02 16.14
C ARG A 434 47.11 -14.47 16.16
N GLY A 435 46.82 -13.74 17.24
CA GLY A 435 46.66 -14.09 18.65
C GLY A 435 47.61 -13.25 19.52
N GLY A 436 47.12 -12.22 20.23
CA GLY A 436 47.93 -11.39 21.13
C GLY A 436 47.26 -10.10 21.63
N ALA A 437 46.84 -10.10 22.91
CA ALA A 437 46.64 -8.92 23.78
C ALA A 437 47.90 -8.84 24.73
N PRO A 438 48.00 -8.03 25.83
CA PRO A 438 46.98 -7.20 26.52
C PRO A 438 47.45 -5.84 27.13
N GLY A 439 46.53 -5.16 27.85
CA GLY A 439 46.79 -4.41 29.10
C GLY A 439 46.58 -2.88 29.08
N ASP A 440 46.22 -2.17 30.17
CA ASP A 440 45.73 -2.51 31.55
C ASP A 440 45.10 -1.23 32.22
N GLY A 441 44.20 -1.38 33.21
CA GLY A 441 43.77 -0.33 34.20
C GLY A 441 42.82 0.81 33.73
N GLU A 442 41.97 1.45 34.55
CA GLU A 442 41.59 1.29 35.98
C GLU A 442 40.19 1.92 36.26
N GLU A 443 39.57 1.66 37.43
CA GLU A 443 38.15 1.89 37.81
C GLU A 443 37.81 3.32 38.34
N VAL A 444 36.50 3.69 38.41
CA VAL A 444 35.76 4.10 39.66
C VAL A 444 34.21 3.89 39.51
N GLU A 445 33.56 3.43 40.59
CA GLU A 445 32.10 3.24 40.87
C GLU A 445 31.19 4.53 40.77
N ALA A 446 29.84 4.56 40.89
CA ALA A 446 28.75 3.69 41.41
C ALA A 446 27.38 4.00 40.68
N GLU A 447 26.14 3.57 41.03
CA GLU A 447 25.56 2.72 42.10
C GLU A 447 24.24 2.01 41.64
N LYS A 448 24.02 0.78 42.15
CA LYS A 448 22.80 -0.02 42.52
C LYS A 448 21.36 0.43 42.12
N ARG A 449 20.37 -0.47 41.94
CA ARG A 449 19.91 -1.58 42.82
C ARG A 449 19.16 -2.73 42.10
N SER A 450 19.53 -4.00 42.34
CA SER A 450 18.81 -5.10 43.04
C SER A 450 17.57 -5.72 42.35
N ALA A 451 17.27 -7.03 42.38
CA ALA A 451 17.91 -8.29 42.87
C ALA A 451 17.16 -9.49 42.19
N GLY A 452 17.58 -10.76 42.22
CA GLY A 452 18.65 -11.42 42.98
C GLY A 452 19.05 -12.79 42.37
N GLU A 453 19.86 -13.56 43.11
CA GLU A 453 20.83 -14.55 42.59
C GLU A 453 20.36 -16.03 42.43
N PRO A 454 21.14 -16.86 41.70
CA PRO A 454 20.97 -18.31 41.58
C PRO A 454 21.86 -19.15 42.53
N LEU A 455 21.50 -20.43 42.68
CA LEU A 455 22.28 -21.52 43.33
C LEU A 455 22.32 -22.72 42.37
N ALA A 456 23.32 -23.61 42.31
CA ALA A 456 24.73 -23.57 42.72
C ALA A 456 25.47 -24.67 41.91
N ARG A 457 26.81 -24.76 41.98
CA ARG A 457 27.66 -25.61 41.11
C ARG A 457 28.53 -26.58 41.92
N GLY A 458 28.64 -27.84 41.48
CA GLY A 458 29.46 -28.91 42.07
C GLY A 458 28.65 -30.21 42.19
N GLU A 459 29.17 -31.42 41.98
CA GLU A 459 30.57 -31.89 41.96
C GLU A 459 30.87 -32.83 40.78
N ALA A 460 32.15 -33.21 40.60
CA ALA A 460 32.58 -34.20 39.60
C ALA A 460 33.23 -35.43 40.28
N GLY A 461 32.71 -36.62 39.98
CA GLY A 461 33.24 -37.92 40.44
C GLY A 461 33.59 -38.84 39.25
N ARG A 462 34.55 -39.76 39.42
CA ARG A 462 35.25 -40.46 38.33
C ARG A 462 34.97 -41.98 38.31
N LEU A 463 34.89 -42.53 37.08
CA LEU A 463 35.21 -43.92 36.66
C LEU A 463 34.29 -45.09 37.11
N GLY A 464 33.97 -45.97 36.15
CA GLY A 464 33.49 -47.33 36.38
C GLY A 464 32.54 -47.84 35.28
N ALA A 465 32.96 -48.82 34.47
CA ALA A 465 32.16 -49.37 33.37
C ALA A 465 31.69 -50.81 33.64
N ALA A 466 30.41 -51.09 33.38
CA ALA A 466 29.86 -52.41 33.10
C ALA A 466 28.47 -52.24 32.45
N GLY A 467 28.11 -53.09 31.48
CA GLY A 467 26.86 -52.97 30.72
C GLY A 467 25.83 -54.05 31.03
N ALA A 468 24.55 -53.68 31.01
CA ALA A 468 23.40 -54.55 30.78
C ALA A 468 22.23 -53.70 30.23
N PRO A 469 21.38 -54.21 29.33
CA PRO A 469 20.35 -53.41 28.66
C PRO A 469 19.01 -53.43 29.40
N VAL A 470 18.31 -52.29 29.47
CA VAL A 470 16.88 -52.24 29.81
C VAL A 470 16.17 -51.18 28.95
N SER A 471 14.93 -51.48 28.61
CA SER A 471 14.04 -50.82 27.65
C SER A 471 13.57 -49.41 28.02
N ASP A 472 13.22 -48.65 26.98
CA ASP A 472 12.14 -47.64 26.91
C ASP A 472 11.87 -46.77 28.15
N VAL A 473 12.46 -45.57 28.14
CA VAL A 473 11.73 -44.36 28.56
C VAL A 473 11.95 -43.29 27.50
N VAL A 474 10.96 -43.09 26.63
CA VAL A 474 10.88 -41.87 25.81
C VAL A 474 10.63 -40.72 26.77
N SER A 475 11.59 -39.81 26.92
CA SER A 475 11.44 -38.63 27.76
C SER A 475 10.52 -37.59 27.10
N GLU A 476 9.21 -37.86 27.10
CA GLU A 476 8.17 -36.87 26.80
C GLU A 476 8.06 -35.82 27.92
N GLU A 477 9.09 -34.99 28.11
CA GLU A 477 8.99 -33.90 29.11
C GLU A 477 9.87 -32.69 28.80
N TYR A 478 9.64 -32.06 27.64
CA TYR A 478 9.49 -30.59 27.55
C TYR A 478 8.83 -30.12 26.23
N ARG A 479 7.64 -30.64 25.89
CA ARG A 479 6.78 -29.91 24.95
C ARG A 479 6.07 -28.80 25.72
N VAL A 480 6.56 -27.57 25.56
CA VAL A 480 5.67 -26.41 25.64
C VAL A 480 4.50 -26.70 24.69
N SER A 481 3.27 -26.36 25.04
CA SER A 481 2.13 -26.60 24.16
C SER A 481 2.22 -25.69 22.93
N ASP A 482 2.89 -26.17 21.89
CA ASP A 482 3.29 -25.46 20.66
C ASP A 482 2.13 -25.06 19.74
N ALA A 483 0.89 -25.04 20.25
CA ALA A 483 -0.31 -24.75 19.48
C ALA A 483 -1.29 -23.86 20.26
N VAL A 484 -1.70 -22.79 19.60
CA VAL A 484 -2.73 -21.84 20.00
C VAL A 484 -4.11 -22.47 19.75
N SER A 485 -4.95 -22.52 20.77
CA SER A 485 -6.33 -22.99 20.68
C SER A 485 -7.28 -21.81 20.46
N VAL A 486 -8.03 -21.82 19.36
CA VAL A 486 -8.95 -20.73 18.97
C VAL A 486 -10.35 -21.28 18.80
N GLU A 487 -11.36 -20.58 19.33
CA GLU A 487 -12.76 -20.86 19.03
C GLU A 487 -13.21 -20.06 17.82
N TYR A 488 -13.30 -20.74 16.68
CA TYR A 488 -13.80 -20.18 15.43
C TYR A 488 -15.32 -20.31 15.35
N ARG A 489 -16.00 -19.19 15.06
CA ARG A 489 -17.45 -19.11 14.90
C ARG A 489 -17.81 -18.57 13.51
N VAL A 490 -18.85 -19.14 12.92
CA VAL A 490 -19.48 -18.65 11.69
C VAL A 490 -20.93 -18.28 12.01
N SER A 491 -21.31 -17.03 11.72
CA SER A 491 -22.64 -16.51 11.99
C SER A 491 -23.25 -15.79 10.79
N ASP A 492 -24.55 -15.95 10.59
CA ASP A 492 -25.34 -15.15 9.66
C ASP A 492 -26.20 -14.16 10.45
N ALA A 493 -25.83 -12.88 10.41
CA ALA A 493 -26.59 -11.79 11.06
C ALA A 493 -27.65 -11.17 10.14
N VAL A 494 -27.83 -11.68 8.91
CA VAL A 494 -28.82 -11.20 7.94
C VAL A 494 -30.09 -12.05 8.00
N SER A 495 -29.98 -13.38 7.93
CA SER A 495 -31.14 -14.29 7.98
C SER A 495 -31.20 -15.20 9.21
N GLY A 496 -30.16 -15.22 10.04
CA GLY A 496 -30.08 -16.04 11.25
C GLY A 496 -29.96 -17.55 11.00
N ARG A 497 -29.82 -17.99 9.74
CA ARG A 497 -29.93 -19.41 9.34
C ARG A 497 -28.66 -20.22 9.58
N LEU A 498 -27.54 -19.54 9.82
CA LEU A 498 -26.23 -20.16 9.99
C LEU A 498 -25.63 -19.71 11.31
N GLN A 499 -25.40 -20.66 12.20
CA GLN A 499 -24.62 -20.50 13.44
C GLN A 499 -23.82 -21.80 13.61
N ARG A 500 -22.50 -21.70 13.53
CA ARG A 500 -21.57 -22.85 13.66
C ARG A 500 -20.37 -22.43 14.49
N ALA A 501 -19.80 -23.36 15.24
CA ALA A 501 -18.59 -23.13 16.02
C ALA A 501 -17.73 -24.40 16.06
N VAL A 502 -16.41 -24.22 16.07
CA VAL A 502 -15.41 -25.28 16.22
C VAL A 502 -14.22 -24.73 17.00
N ARG A 503 -13.52 -25.57 17.76
CA ARG A 503 -12.21 -25.23 18.31
C ARG A 503 -11.13 -25.89 17.49
N VAL A 504 -10.21 -25.09 17.00
CA VAL A 504 -9.06 -25.54 16.21
C VAL A 504 -7.77 -25.24 16.95
N ARG A 505 -6.70 -25.98 16.62
CA ARG A 505 -5.36 -25.72 17.14
C ARG A 505 -4.43 -25.37 15.98
N VAL A 506 -3.76 -24.22 16.08
CA VAL A 506 -2.88 -23.66 15.05
C VAL A 506 -1.54 -23.22 15.66
N PRO A 507 -0.44 -23.16 14.89
CA PRO A 507 0.84 -22.67 15.42
C PRO A 507 0.78 -21.22 15.93
N PRO A 508 1.57 -20.84 16.95
CA PRO A 508 1.75 -19.44 17.36
C PRO A 508 2.10 -18.52 16.18
N GLY A 509 1.50 -17.33 16.15
CA GLY A 509 1.66 -16.38 15.04
C GLY A 509 0.81 -16.68 13.80
N SER A 510 -0.08 -17.67 13.85
CA SER A 510 -1.08 -17.91 12.80
C SER A 510 -2.05 -16.74 12.63
N SER A 511 -2.59 -16.57 11.42
CA SER A 511 -3.66 -15.62 11.14
C SER A 511 -5.05 -16.27 11.20
N VAL A 512 -6.10 -15.44 11.18
CA VAL A 512 -7.50 -15.89 11.07
C VAL A 512 -7.71 -16.75 9.82
N LEU A 513 -7.00 -16.50 8.72
CA LEU A 513 -7.05 -17.35 7.53
C LEU A 513 -6.60 -18.79 7.85
N ARG A 514 -5.50 -18.98 8.58
CA ARG A 514 -5.03 -20.32 8.98
C ARG A 514 -6.01 -21.01 9.93
N VAL A 515 -6.71 -20.25 10.77
CA VAL A 515 -7.82 -20.74 11.61
C VAL A 515 -9.02 -21.20 10.76
N MET A 516 -9.35 -20.47 9.69
CA MET A 516 -10.40 -20.88 8.74
C MET A 516 -10.01 -22.14 7.96
N GLU A 517 -8.76 -22.23 7.51
CA GLU A 517 -8.19 -23.43 6.87
C GLU A 517 -8.26 -24.63 7.82
N ALA A 518 -7.85 -24.47 9.09
CA ALA A 518 -7.94 -25.53 10.10
C ALA A 518 -9.39 -25.99 10.35
N ALA A 519 -10.34 -25.06 10.29
CA ALA A 519 -11.74 -25.39 10.46
C ALA A 519 -12.32 -26.15 9.25
N GLU A 520 -11.87 -25.85 8.02
CA GLU A 520 -12.22 -26.62 6.82
C GLU A 520 -11.53 -28.00 6.79
N GLU A 521 -10.30 -28.10 7.30
CA GLU A 521 -9.58 -29.38 7.49
C GLU A 521 -10.33 -30.31 8.47
N GLU A 522 -10.92 -29.76 9.55
CA GLU A 522 -11.71 -30.51 10.55
C GLU A 522 -13.13 -30.87 10.07
N ASP A 523 -13.86 -29.93 9.44
CA ASP A 523 -15.21 -30.18 8.89
C ASP A 523 -15.51 -29.27 7.68
N ALA A 524 -15.19 -29.78 6.49
CA ALA A 524 -15.42 -29.10 5.21
C ALA A 524 -16.90 -28.95 4.81
N GLU A 525 -17.84 -29.70 5.41
CA GLU A 525 -19.28 -29.42 5.22
C GLU A 525 -19.73 -28.23 6.07
N ARG A 526 -19.06 -28.01 7.21
CA ARG A 526 -19.39 -26.95 8.15
C ARG A 526 -18.70 -25.63 7.90
N PHE A 527 -17.42 -25.65 7.54
CA PHE A 527 -16.57 -24.46 7.57
C PHE A 527 -15.88 -24.10 6.24
N ARG A 528 -16.08 -24.90 5.17
CA ARG A 528 -15.61 -24.55 3.82
C ARG A 528 -15.91 -23.10 3.46
N PHE A 529 -14.90 -22.41 2.97
CA PHE A 529 -15.02 -21.03 2.52
C PHE A 529 -14.57 -20.89 1.07
N VAL A 530 -14.97 -19.77 0.46
CA VAL A 530 -14.48 -19.35 -0.85
C VAL A 530 -13.91 -17.95 -0.67
N SER A 531 -12.72 -17.74 -1.20
CA SER A 531 -12.07 -16.43 -1.25
C SER A 531 -11.65 -16.07 -2.67
N VAL A 532 -11.43 -14.79 -2.91
CA VAL A 532 -10.79 -14.29 -4.14
C VAL A 532 -9.52 -13.52 -3.77
N PRO A 533 -8.43 -13.66 -4.54
CA PRO A 533 -7.23 -12.85 -4.32
C PRO A 533 -7.53 -11.38 -4.62
N THR A 534 -7.02 -10.49 -3.77
CA THR A 534 -7.05 -9.04 -3.97
C THR A 534 -5.67 -8.45 -3.63
N ILE A 535 -5.44 -7.18 -4.00
CA ILE A 535 -4.22 -6.45 -3.58
C ILE A 535 -4.11 -6.26 -2.06
N TRP A 536 -5.19 -6.52 -1.31
CA TRP A 536 -5.23 -6.46 0.15
C TRP A 536 -5.12 -7.86 0.79
N GLY A 537 -4.92 -8.93 0.00
CA GLY A 537 -4.97 -10.32 0.45
C GLY A 537 -6.30 -11.03 0.10
N PRO A 538 -6.55 -12.24 0.64
CA PRO A 538 -7.75 -13.02 0.35
C PRO A 538 -9.03 -12.35 0.88
N PHE A 539 -9.99 -12.10 -0.02
CA PHE A 539 -11.31 -11.56 0.34
C PHE A 539 -12.36 -12.68 0.35
N ILE A 540 -13.02 -12.88 1.49
CA ILE A 540 -13.99 -13.96 1.70
C ILE A 540 -15.31 -13.64 1.00
N THR A 541 -15.70 -14.48 0.03
CA THR A 541 -16.94 -14.33 -0.75
C THR A 541 -18.03 -15.31 -0.33
N SER A 542 -17.68 -16.44 0.30
CA SER A 542 -18.63 -17.39 0.86
C SER A 542 -18.04 -18.13 2.05
N VAL A 543 -18.88 -18.50 3.03
CA VAL A 543 -18.55 -19.43 4.10
C VAL A 543 -19.73 -20.39 4.28
N ALA A 544 -19.46 -21.67 4.55
CA ALA A 544 -20.49 -22.70 4.70
C ALA A 544 -21.43 -22.85 3.48
N GLY A 545 -20.95 -22.50 2.28
CA GLY A 545 -21.76 -22.46 1.05
C GLY A 545 -22.74 -21.27 0.96
N LEU A 546 -22.75 -20.36 1.93
CA LEU A 546 -23.57 -19.14 1.93
C LEU A 546 -22.77 -17.99 1.30
N PRO A 547 -23.07 -17.52 0.08
CA PRO A 547 -22.36 -16.43 -0.56
C PRO A 547 -22.78 -15.07 0.02
N ALA A 548 -21.84 -14.13 0.01
CA ALA A 548 -22.15 -12.71 0.11
C ALA A 548 -22.71 -12.18 -1.23
N ASP A 549 -23.72 -11.33 -1.17
CA ASP A 549 -24.33 -10.62 -2.29
C ASP A 549 -24.02 -9.11 -2.22
N PRO A 550 -23.15 -8.58 -3.10
CA PRO A 550 -22.85 -7.16 -3.20
C PRO A 550 -24.05 -6.28 -3.61
N ALA A 551 -25.00 -6.79 -4.40
CA ALA A 551 -26.18 -6.04 -4.82
C ALA A 551 -27.16 -5.80 -3.65
N LEU A 552 -27.15 -6.70 -2.67
CA LEU A 552 -27.86 -6.55 -1.38
C LEU A 552 -27.00 -5.87 -0.29
N GLY A 553 -25.79 -5.41 -0.63
CA GLY A 553 -24.88 -4.77 0.32
C GLY A 553 -24.40 -5.70 1.44
N THR A 554 -24.30 -7.00 1.16
CA THR A 554 -23.87 -8.02 2.14
C THR A 554 -22.42 -8.44 1.93
N TYR A 555 -21.70 -8.69 3.03
CA TYR A 555 -20.31 -9.14 3.02
C TYR A 555 -19.96 -9.90 4.30
N TRP A 556 -18.88 -10.70 4.24
CA TRP A 556 -18.32 -11.39 5.40
C TRP A 556 -17.35 -10.46 6.14
N ARG A 557 -17.65 -10.15 7.40
CA ARG A 557 -16.78 -9.38 8.29
C ARG A 557 -16.16 -10.28 9.36
N VAL A 558 -14.94 -9.95 9.77
CA VAL A 558 -14.25 -10.60 10.89
C VAL A 558 -14.54 -9.80 12.16
N LEU A 559 -14.93 -10.48 13.23
CA LEU A 559 -15.01 -9.94 14.59
C LEU A 559 -13.89 -10.56 15.41
N GLY A 560 -13.11 -9.73 16.09
CA GLY A 560 -12.05 -10.16 16.99
C GLY A 560 -12.59 -10.63 18.35
N PRO A 561 -11.70 -10.97 19.32
CA PRO A 561 -12.07 -11.51 20.62
C PRO A 561 -13.02 -10.64 21.45
N SER A 562 -13.01 -9.32 21.24
CA SER A 562 -13.93 -8.36 21.87
C SER A 562 -15.33 -8.31 21.25
N GLY A 563 -15.59 -9.08 20.18
CA GLY A 563 -16.81 -8.99 19.37
C GLY A 563 -16.88 -7.75 18.47
N ILE A 564 -15.87 -6.89 18.50
CA ILE A 564 -15.76 -5.70 17.66
C ILE A 564 -15.23 -6.11 16.27
N PRO A 565 -15.75 -5.55 15.16
CA PRO A 565 -15.18 -5.76 13.83
C PRO A 565 -13.71 -5.39 13.75
N THR A 566 -12.89 -6.22 13.14
CA THR A 566 -11.48 -5.90 12.88
C THR A 566 -11.37 -4.89 11.75
N ASP A 567 -10.31 -4.07 11.78
CA ASP A 567 -9.95 -3.18 10.66
C ASP A 567 -8.90 -3.81 9.71
N GLN A 568 -8.55 -5.08 9.96
CA GLN A 568 -7.64 -5.91 9.18
C GLN A 568 -8.38 -7.12 8.56
N GLY A 569 -7.86 -7.63 7.44
CA GLY A 569 -8.38 -8.81 6.76
C GLY A 569 -7.98 -10.14 7.42
N VAL A 570 -8.59 -11.25 6.99
CA VAL A 570 -8.35 -12.59 7.56
C VAL A 570 -6.88 -13.03 7.52
N GLY A 571 -6.11 -12.57 6.53
CA GLY A 571 -4.68 -12.90 6.41
C GLY A 571 -3.78 -12.12 7.38
N ASP A 572 -4.22 -10.96 7.87
CA ASP A 572 -3.41 -10.02 8.66
C ASP A 572 -3.72 -10.05 10.15
N VAL A 573 -4.93 -10.47 10.55
CA VAL A 573 -5.31 -10.61 11.98
C VAL A 573 -4.62 -11.85 12.56
N ILE A 574 -3.63 -11.64 13.42
CA ILE A 574 -2.94 -12.70 14.16
C ILE A 574 -3.75 -13.10 15.39
N VAL A 575 -3.89 -14.40 15.62
CA VAL A 575 -4.68 -14.96 16.73
C VAL A 575 -3.81 -15.33 17.94
N THR A 576 -4.39 -15.19 19.14
CA THR A 576 -3.78 -15.54 20.44
C THR A 576 -4.53 -16.68 21.14
N ASP A 577 -3.94 -17.26 22.19
CA ASP A 577 -4.48 -18.47 22.82
C ASP A 577 -5.75 -18.16 23.63
N GLY A 578 -6.80 -18.94 23.37
CA GLY A 578 -8.14 -18.69 23.90
C GLY A 578 -8.97 -17.66 23.11
N ASP A 579 -8.47 -17.14 21.98
CA ASP A 579 -9.23 -16.21 21.14
C ASP A 579 -10.58 -16.79 20.68
N VAL A 580 -11.58 -15.91 20.59
CA VAL A 580 -12.88 -16.20 19.98
C VAL A 580 -13.02 -15.34 18.73
N ILE A 581 -12.88 -15.95 17.55
CA ILE A 581 -12.95 -15.25 16.27
C ILE A 581 -14.28 -15.58 15.59
N THR A 582 -15.02 -14.55 15.16
CA THR A 582 -16.29 -14.76 14.44
C THR A 582 -16.24 -14.21 13.03
N LEU A 583 -16.41 -15.08 12.03
CA LEU A 583 -16.77 -14.66 10.67
C LEU A 583 -18.29 -14.48 10.60
N GLN A 584 -18.73 -13.28 10.22
CA GLN A 584 -20.13 -12.90 10.24
C GLN A 584 -20.60 -12.36 8.89
N LEU A 585 -21.65 -12.96 8.32
CA LEU A 585 -22.37 -12.34 7.21
C LEU A 585 -23.16 -11.16 7.74
N TYR A 586 -22.91 -9.98 7.17
CA TYR A 586 -23.44 -8.70 7.60
C TYR A 586 -23.98 -7.91 6.41
N SER A 587 -24.97 -7.03 6.63
CA SER A 587 -25.51 -6.13 5.62
C SER A 587 -25.26 -4.68 6.01
N SER A 588 -24.76 -3.85 5.09
CA SER A 588 -24.65 -2.41 5.29
C SER A 588 -26.03 -1.71 5.32
N ALA A 589 -27.04 -2.32 4.70
CA ALA A 589 -28.39 -1.74 4.62
C ALA A 589 -29.17 -1.82 5.94
N SER A 590 -29.01 -2.89 6.73
CA SER A 590 -29.73 -3.07 8.00
C SER A 590 -29.25 -2.12 9.10
N ALA A 591 -28.01 -1.64 9.04
CA ALA A 591 -27.49 -0.62 9.96
C ALA A 591 -28.25 0.72 9.85
N SER A 592 -28.68 1.08 8.63
CA SER A 592 -29.38 2.34 8.37
C SER A 592 -30.78 2.41 9.01
N LEU A 593 -31.37 1.27 9.36
CA LEU A 593 -32.67 1.20 10.03
C LEU A 593 -32.57 1.33 11.56
N VAL A 594 -31.40 1.06 12.15
CA VAL A 594 -31.18 1.16 13.60
C VAL A 594 -30.74 2.58 14.00
N GLY A 595 -30.02 3.29 13.13
CA GLY A 595 -29.60 4.68 13.37
C GLY A 595 -30.71 5.73 13.25
N GLY A 596 -31.82 5.44 12.58
CA GLY A 596 -32.88 6.41 12.27
C GLY A 596 -33.77 6.85 13.44
N ALA A 597 -33.60 6.27 14.63
CA ALA A 597 -34.48 6.52 15.79
C ALA A 597 -33.86 7.45 16.87
N ALA A 598 -32.61 7.90 16.71
CA ALA A 598 -31.89 8.70 17.70
C ALA A 598 -31.10 9.85 17.03
N GLY A 599 -31.81 10.86 16.52
CA GLY A 599 -31.20 11.99 15.79
C GLY A 599 -32.14 13.14 15.47
N GLY A 600 -33.17 13.36 16.28
CA GLY A 600 -34.10 14.48 16.09
C GLY A 600 -33.54 15.80 16.63
N GLY A 601 -32.98 16.63 15.75
CA GLY A 601 -32.73 18.05 15.97
C GLY A 601 -31.34 18.43 16.48
N TRP A 602 -30.49 18.88 15.55
CA TRP A 602 -29.45 19.91 15.71
C TRP A 602 -29.37 20.73 14.42
#